data_AF-A0A943BVX3-F1
#
_entry.id   AF-A0A943BVX3-F1
#
_cell.length_a   1.000
_cell.length_b   1.000
_cell.length_c   1.000
_cell.angle_alpha   90.00
_cell.angle_beta   90.00
_cell.angle_gamma   90.00
#
_symmetry.space_group_name_H-M   'P 1'
#
loop_
_entity.id
_entity.type
_entity.pdbx_description
1 polymer ?
#
loop_
_entity_poly.entity_id
_entity_poly.type
_entity_poly.pdbx_seq_one_letter_code
_entity_poly.pdbx_strand_id
1 'polypeptide(L)'
;MKIKNLLQKFIHIALLALCFTSDYSVESYGTNYIFFVTINLGFKVPQRINIYLRQIVSDLVASGDLPRQNRKYSIYKESSSGSFKFYHIRKTLATESDISNLKKLAVILKYKIRKIAGSPAKWYGLENSNMMIEYVPLFIQAKHYDPFKRKTQ
;
A
#
# COMPACT_ATOMS: atom_id res chain seq x y z
N MET A 1 -26.15 -12.89 -9.94
CA MET A 1 -25.93 -11.96 -8.81
C MET A 1 -24.75 -11.05 -9.17
N LYS A 2 -24.96 -9.72 -9.17
CA LYS A 2 -24.13 -8.68 -9.82
C LYS A 2 -22.68 -8.59 -9.29
N ILE A 3 -21.70 -9.07 -10.06
CA ILE A 3 -20.27 -8.73 -9.88
C ILE A 3 -19.96 -7.44 -10.66
N LYS A 4 -20.66 -6.34 -10.38
CA LYS A 4 -20.50 -5.07 -11.13
C LYS A 4 -20.04 -3.86 -10.32
N ASN A 5 -19.77 -3.99 -9.01
CA ASN A 5 -19.48 -2.84 -8.14
C ASN A 5 -18.21 -3.00 -7.29
N LEU A 6 -17.11 -3.43 -7.89
CA LEU A 6 -15.81 -3.45 -7.21
C LEU A 6 -14.69 -2.99 -8.14
N LEU A 7 -14.89 -1.85 -8.81
CA LEU A 7 -13.78 -1.06 -9.33
C LEU A 7 -13.12 -0.37 -8.13
N GLN A 8 -12.33 -1.12 -7.37
CA GLN A 8 -11.33 -0.51 -6.49
C GLN A 8 -10.37 0.24 -7.40
N LYS A 9 -10.40 1.57 -7.32
CA LYS A 9 -9.41 2.41 -7.98
C LYS A 9 -8.09 2.21 -7.23
N PHE A 10 -7.08 1.66 -7.90
CA PHE A 10 -5.78 1.38 -7.30
C PHE A 10 -4.78 2.46 -7.71
N ILE A 11 -4.12 3.02 -6.71
CA ILE A 11 -2.96 3.90 -6.87
C ILE A 11 -1.77 3.14 -6.30
N HIS A 12 -0.82 2.79 -7.15
CA HIS A 12 0.48 2.30 -6.71
C HIS A 12 1.43 3.49 -6.52
N ILE A 13 2.22 3.48 -5.44
CA ILE A 13 3.17 4.54 -5.11
C ILE A 13 4.57 3.94 -4.97
N ALA A 14 5.49 4.39 -5.83
CA ALA A 14 6.92 4.10 -5.72
C ALA A 14 7.67 5.36 -5.28
N LEU A 15 8.66 5.20 -4.39
CA LEU A 15 9.49 6.28 -3.85
C LEU A 15 10.93 6.13 -4.36
N LEU A 16 11.43 7.11 -5.12
CA LEU A 16 12.84 7.22 -5.52
C LEU A 16 13.53 8.36 -4.75
N ALA A 17 14.74 8.10 -4.26
CA ALA A 17 15.50 9.02 -3.42
C ALA A 17 16.46 9.88 -4.26
N LEU A 18 15.94 10.90 -4.94
CA LEU A 18 16.74 11.92 -5.61
C LEU A 18 16.91 13.16 -4.72
N CYS A 19 17.95 13.96 -4.92
CA CYS A 19 18.26 15.09 -4.03
C CYS A 19 17.33 16.28 -4.30
N PHE A 20 16.69 16.82 -3.26
CA PHE A 20 15.87 18.06 -3.24
C PHE A 20 14.66 18.19 -4.19
N THR A 21 14.43 17.25 -5.10
CA THR A 21 13.27 17.30 -6.01
C THR A 21 12.03 16.63 -5.40
N SER A 22 10.86 17.14 -5.79
CA SER A 22 9.54 16.62 -5.41
C SER A 22 8.69 16.58 -6.66
N ASP A 23 8.75 15.45 -7.35
CA ASP A 23 8.18 15.29 -8.68
C ASP A 23 7.26 14.08 -8.65
N TYR A 24 6.27 14.04 -9.54
CA TYR A 24 5.44 12.86 -9.71
C TYR A 24 5.25 12.55 -11.20
N SER A 25 5.13 11.27 -11.51
CA SER A 25 4.75 10.77 -12.83
C SER A 25 3.52 9.88 -12.69
N VAL A 26 2.59 9.97 -13.64
CA VAL A 26 1.37 9.17 -13.66
C VAL A 26 1.31 8.37 -14.96
N GLU A 27 1.17 7.06 -14.84
CA GLU A 27 0.85 6.17 -15.96
C GLU A 27 -0.57 5.63 -15.78
N SER A 28 -1.42 5.85 -16.78
CA SER A 28 -2.84 5.45 -16.72
C SER A 28 -3.14 4.11 -17.40
N TYR A 29 -2.15 3.43 -18.00
CA TYR A 29 -2.32 2.17 -18.77
C TYR A 29 -3.57 2.13 -19.68
N GLY A 30 -4.00 3.28 -20.21
CA GLY A 30 -5.21 3.41 -21.03
C GLY A 30 -6.54 3.20 -20.29
N THR A 31 -6.55 3.22 -18.96
CA THR A 31 -7.74 2.98 -18.12
C THR A 31 -8.02 4.14 -17.18
N ASN A 32 -9.28 4.54 -17.03
CA ASN A 32 -9.70 5.68 -16.16
C ASN A 32 -9.81 5.32 -14.66
N TYR A 33 -9.32 4.16 -14.25
CA TYR A 33 -9.54 3.59 -12.91
C TYR A 33 -8.25 3.14 -12.21
N ILE A 34 -7.19 2.86 -12.97
CA ILE A 34 -5.93 2.35 -12.45
C ILE A 34 -4.86 3.36 -12.85
N PHE A 35 -4.19 3.91 -11.84
CA PHE A 35 -3.14 4.89 -12.04
C PHE A 35 -1.90 4.43 -11.29
N PHE A 36 -0.79 4.33 -12.01
CA PHE A 36 0.51 4.08 -11.41
C PHE A 36 1.19 5.42 -11.18
N VAL A 37 1.35 5.80 -9.92
CA VAL A 37 1.87 7.11 -9.55
C VAL A 37 3.24 6.93 -8.94
N THR A 38 4.28 7.35 -9.65
CA THR A 38 5.65 7.35 -9.10
C THR A 38 5.90 8.70 -8.46
N ILE A 39 6.21 8.71 -7.16
CA ILE A 39 6.52 9.93 -6.43
C ILE A 39 8.01 9.96 -6.14
N ASN A 40 8.72 10.91 -6.74
CA ASN A 40 10.12 11.15 -6.47
C ASN A 40 10.21 12.18 -5.35
N LEU A 41 10.66 11.74 -4.17
CA LEU A 41 10.74 12.62 -3.00
C LEU A 41 12.16 12.61 -2.45
N GLY A 42 12.74 13.80 -2.33
CA GLY A 42 14.03 13.95 -1.69
C GLY A 42 14.01 13.66 -0.20
N PHE A 43 15.11 13.11 0.32
CA PHE A 43 15.24 12.70 1.72
C PHE A 43 15.07 13.85 2.72
N LYS A 44 15.31 15.10 2.29
CA LYS A 44 15.17 16.31 3.11
C LYS A 44 13.75 16.90 3.08
N VAL A 45 12.87 16.37 2.23
CA VAL A 45 11.46 16.79 2.13
C VAL A 45 10.61 15.95 3.08
N PRO A 46 9.69 16.56 3.86
CA PRO A 46 8.81 15.81 4.74
C PRO A 46 7.91 14.85 3.94
N GLN A 47 7.95 13.57 4.28
CA GLN A 47 7.21 12.51 3.58
C GLN A 47 5.72 12.48 3.99
N ARG A 48 4.96 13.52 3.62
CA ARG A 48 3.52 13.63 3.90
C ARG A 48 2.67 13.08 2.74
N ILE A 49 2.72 11.76 2.53
CA ILE A 49 2.10 11.09 1.36
C ILE A 49 0.61 11.41 1.21
N ASN A 50 -0.13 11.56 2.32
CA ASN A 50 -1.56 11.89 2.30
C ASN A 50 -1.86 13.22 1.58
N ILE A 51 -1.03 14.24 1.78
CA ILE A 51 -1.22 15.57 1.16
C ILE A 51 -0.92 15.48 -0.34
N TYR A 52 0.21 14.87 -0.70
CA TYR A 52 0.60 14.69 -2.10
C TYR A 52 -0.43 13.88 -2.89
N LEU A 53 -0.97 12.82 -2.30
CA LEU A 53 -2.00 12.01 -2.96
C LEU A 53 -3.26 12.82 -3.25
N ARG A 54 -3.71 13.65 -2.30
CA ARG A 54 -4.87 14.54 -2.50
C ARG A 54 -4.64 15.53 -3.61
N GLN A 55 -3.42 16.09 -3.68
CA GLN A 55 -3.03 17.00 -4.74
C GLN A 55 -3.05 16.28 -6.11
N ILE A 56 -2.39 15.14 -6.24
CA ILE A 56 -2.34 14.36 -7.49
C ILE A 56 -3.75 13.97 -7.95
N VAL A 57 -4.62 13.53 -7.04
CA VAL A 57 -6.01 13.20 -7.38
C VAL A 57 -6.79 14.45 -7.81
N SER A 58 -6.55 15.61 -7.20
CA SER A 58 -7.16 16.87 -7.63
C SER A 58 -6.69 17.26 -9.04
N ASP A 59 -5.40 17.10 -9.33
CA ASP A 59 -4.81 17.38 -10.63
C ASP A 59 -5.39 16.45 -11.71
N LEU A 60 -5.52 15.14 -11.42
CA LEU A 60 -6.13 14.15 -12.31
C LEU A 60 -7.63 14.40 -12.56
N VAL A 61 -8.35 14.97 -11.59
CA VAL A 61 -9.74 15.38 -11.77
C VAL A 61 -9.83 16.65 -12.63
N ALA A 62 -8.87 17.57 -12.48
CA ALA A 62 -8.81 18.80 -13.25
C ALA A 62 -8.39 18.55 -14.71
N SER A 63 -7.46 17.62 -14.96
CA SER A 63 -7.07 17.18 -16.31
C SER A 63 -8.18 16.41 -17.04
N GLY A 64 -9.13 15.85 -16.30
CA GLY A 64 -10.22 15.04 -16.84
C GLY A 64 -9.88 13.55 -16.96
N ASP A 65 -8.66 13.13 -16.60
CA ASP A 65 -8.24 11.72 -16.60
C ASP A 65 -9.01 10.89 -15.58
N LEU A 66 -9.40 11.52 -14.46
CA LEU A 66 -10.19 10.88 -13.41
C LEU A 66 -11.59 11.50 -13.32
N PRO A 67 -12.67 10.73 -13.59
CA PRO A 67 -14.02 11.24 -13.49
C PRO A 67 -14.37 11.58 -12.03
N ARG A 68 -15.04 12.73 -11.84
CA ARG A 68 -15.49 13.20 -10.52
C ARG A 68 -16.32 12.14 -9.81
N GLN A 69 -15.95 11.86 -8.57
CA GLN A 69 -16.67 10.88 -7.74
C GLN A 69 -17.74 11.59 -6.92
N ASN A 70 -18.96 11.65 -7.44
CA ASN A 70 -20.09 12.19 -6.68
C ASN A 70 -20.53 11.17 -5.62
N ARG A 71 -20.46 11.55 -4.34
CA ARG A 71 -20.95 10.75 -3.22
C ARG A 71 -22.48 10.84 -3.18
N LYS A 72 -23.17 9.71 -3.34
CA LYS A 72 -24.65 9.66 -3.31
C LYS A 72 -25.25 9.90 -1.91
N TYR A 73 -24.49 9.61 -0.85
CA TYR A 73 -24.91 9.78 0.54
C TYR A 73 -23.81 10.47 1.34
N SER A 74 -23.78 11.81 1.33
CA SER A 74 -22.95 12.59 2.25
C SER A 74 -23.73 13.78 2.80
N ILE A 75 -23.69 13.95 4.13
CA ILE A 75 -24.26 15.11 4.83
C ILE A 75 -23.43 16.37 4.52
N TYR A 76 -22.13 16.17 4.27
CA TYR A 76 -21.23 17.22 3.79
C TYR A 76 -21.34 17.36 2.28
N LYS A 77 -21.57 18.60 1.82
CA LYS A 77 -21.69 19.01 0.41
C LYS A 77 -20.43 18.61 -0.39
N GLU A 78 -20.63 18.32 -1.67
CA GLU A 78 -19.65 17.94 -2.72
C GLU A 78 -18.17 18.15 -2.38
N SER A 79 -17.57 17.20 -1.65
CA SER A 79 -16.11 17.13 -1.54
C SER A 79 -15.56 16.51 -2.83
N SER A 80 -14.76 17.25 -3.61
CA SER A 80 -14.15 16.73 -4.85
C SER A 80 -13.22 15.54 -4.59
N SER A 81 -12.67 15.45 -3.38
CA SER A 81 -11.73 14.42 -2.97
C SER A 81 -12.46 13.24 -2.30
N GLY A 82 -12.42 12.07 -2.94
CA GLY A 82 -12.99 10.82 -2.44
C GLY A 82 -12.40 10.34 -1.10
N SER A 83 -12.92 9.22 -0.59
CA SER A 83 -12.34 8.57 0.61
C SER A 83 -11.15 7.74 0.16
N PHE A 84 -9.99 7.97 0.79
CA PHE A 84 -8.80 7.16 0.51
C PHE A 84 -8.69 6.06 1.55
N LYS A 85 -8.44 4.84 1.07
CA LYS A 85 -8.07 3.71 1.90
C LYS A 85 -6.69 3.25 1.44
N PHE A 86 -5.74 3.29 2.36
CA PHE A 86 -4.36 2.93 2.07
C PHE A 86 -4.17 1.46 2.37
N TYR A 87 -3.65 0.71 1.41
CA TYR A 87 -3.26 -0.69 1.61
C TYR A 87 -1.75 -0.78 1.60
N HIS A 88 -1.17 -1.18 2.74
CA HIS A 88 0.25 -1.41 2.87
C HIS A 88 0.51 -2.91 2.94
N ILE A 89 1.08 -3.46 1.87
CA ILE A 89 1.40 -4.88 1.78
C ILE A 89 2.70 -5.14 2.53
N ARG A 90 2.60 -5.85 3.65
CA ARG A 90 3.73 -6.24 4.48
C ARG A 90 4.03 -7.71 4.28
N LYS A 91 5.19 -7.95 3.69
CA LYS A 91 5.77 -9.28 3.55
C LYS A 91 6.31 -9.77 4.91
N THR A 92 5.74 -10.83 5.44
CA THR A 92 6.22 -11.52 6.64
C THR A 92 6.73 -12.91 6.29
N LEU A 93 7.80 -13.35 6.96
CA LEU A 93 8.29 -14.70 6.75
C LEU A 93 7.28 -15.71 7.29
N ALA A 94 6.97 -16.73 6.49
CA ALA A 94 6.18 -17.86 6.97
C ALA A 94 6.97 -18.59 8.08
N THR A 95 6.31 -18.85 9.20
CA THR A 95 6.86 -19.58 10.36
C THR A 95 7.39 -20.98 9.98
N GLU A 96 6.92 -21.51 8.85
CA GLU A 96 7.20 -22.85 8.33
C GLU A 96 8.53 -22.96 7.56
N SER A 97 9.27 -21.86 7.44
CA SER A 97 10.58 -21.89 6.75
C SER A 97 11.62 -22.63 7.60
N ASP A 98 12.24 -23.66 7.03
CA ASP A 98 13.34 -24.43 7.65
C ASP A 98 14.62 -23.57 7.71
N ILE A 99 14.65 -22.69 8.71
CA ILE A 99 15.74 -21.75 8.96
C ILE A 99 16.60 -22.27 10.12
N SER A 100 17.92 -22.36 9.93
CA SER A 100 18.89 -22.68 10.98
C SER A 100 18.81 -21.69 12.17
N ASN A 101 19.14 -22.14 13.38
CA ASN A 101 18.97 -21.37 14.63
C ASN A 101 19.63 -19.97 14.60
N LEU A 102 20.81 -19.84 13.97
CA LEU A 102 21.48 -18.54 13.80
C LEU A 102 20.71 -17.60 12.87
N LYS A 103 20.18 -18.13 11.76
CA LYS A 103 19.36 -17.35 10.83
C LYS A 103 18.02 -16.95 11.48
N LYS A 104 17.44 -17.79 12.34
CA LYS A 104 16.25 -17.45 13.15
C LYS A 104 16.52 -16.26 14.08
N LEU A 105 17.66 -16.27 14.79
CA LEU A 105 18.06 -15.14 15.64
C LEU A 105 18.25 -13.84 14.84
N ALA A 106 18.90 -13.91 13.69
CA ALA A 106 19.07 -12.75 12.80
C ALA A 106 17.72 -12.17 12.34
N VAL A 107 16.76 -13.02 12.01
CA VAL A 107 15.38 -12.62 11.63
C VAL A 107 14.65 -11.97 12.81
N ILE A 108 14.72 -12.55 14.01
CA ILE A 108 14.11 -11.99 15.22
C ILE A 108 14.69 -10.62 15.52
N LEU A 109 16.02 -10.50 15.49
CA LEU A 109 16.71 -9.24 15.75
C LEU A 109 16.31 -8.16 14.72
N LYS A 110 16.29 -8.51 13.43
CA LYS A 110 15.79 -7.62 12.36
C LYS A 110 14.38 -7.10 12.66
N TYR A 111 13.47 -7.98 13.07
CA TYR A 111 12.10 -7.57 13.38
C TYR A 111 11.98 -6.75 14.67
N LYS A 112 12.82 -7.01 15.69
CA LYS A 112 12.91 -6.19 16.91
C LYS A 112 13.42 -4.79 16.60
N ILE A 113 14.55 -4.66 15.89
CA ILE A 113 15.09 -3.36 15.46
C ILE A 113 14.04 -2.58 14.67
N ARG A 114 13.35 -3.23 13.73
CA ARG A 114 12.27 -2.60 12.95
C ARG A 114 11.11 -2.12 13.82
N LYS A 115 10.75 -2.85 14.89
CA LYS A 115 9.68 -2.43 15.81
C LYS A 115 10.08 -1.17 16.59
N ILE A 116 11.36 -1.03 16.90
CA ILE A 116 11.92 0.14 17.63
C ILE A 116 12.06 1.36 16.70
N ALA A 117 12.49 1.16 15.45
CA ALA A 117 12.73 2.26 14.50
C ALA A 117 11.46 3.05 14.12
N GLY A 118 10.27 2.52 14.38
CA GLY A 118 8.98 3.15 14.10
C GLY A 118 8.17 2.40 13.05
N SER A 119 6.87 2.71 13.00
CA SER A 119 5.98 2.15 11.99
C SER A 119 6.12 2.90 10.67
N PRO A 120 6.12 2.22 9.51
CA PRO A 120 6.06 2.87 8.20
C PRO A 120 4.91 3.87 8.09
N ALA A 121 3.78 3.60 8.75
CA ALA A 121 2.63 4.51 8.83
C ALA A 121 3.03 5.89 9.37
N LYS A 122 3.89 5.91 10.39
CA LYS A 122 4.37 7.13 11.05
C LYS A 122 5.39 7.87 10.18
N TRP A 123 6.31 7.14 9.54
CA TRP A 123 7.30 7.73 8.64
C TRP A 123 6.67 8.42 7.44
N TYR A 124 5.57 7.87 6.91
CA TYR A 124 4.85 8.42 5.76
C TYR A 124 3.74 9.42 6.11
N GLY A 125 3.56 9.76 7.40
CA GLY A 125 2.49 10.66 7.85
C GLY A 125 1.09 10.14 7.53
N LEU A 126 0.91 8.81 7.54
CA LEU A 126 -0.37 8.12 7.27
C LEU A 126 -1.14 7.81 8.57
N GLU A 127 -0.74 8.39 9.69
CA GLU A 127 -1.33 8.14 11.02
C GLU A 127 -2.80 8.61 11.14
N ASN A 128 -3.18 9.66 10.40
CA ASN A 128 -4.54 10.19 10.37
C ASN A 128 -5.38 9.68 9.18
N SER A 129 -4.84 8.75 8.38
CA SER A 129 -5.54 8.20 7.22
C SER A 129 -5.98 6.76 7.46
N ASN A 130 -6.98 6.32 6.69
CA ASN A 130 -7.57 4.99 6.85
C ASN A 130 -6.62 3.94 6.24
N MET A 131 -5.64 3.49 7.02
CA MET A 131 -4.59 2.54 6.61
C MET A 131 -4.94 1.11 7.02
N MET A 132 -4.88 0.19 6.07
CA MET A 132 -4.95 -1.25 6.27
C MET A 132 -3.58 -1.86 5.95
N ILE A 133 -3.07 -2.70 6.85
CA ILE A 133 -1.86 -3.47 6.63
C ILE A 133 -2.27 -4.89 6.26
N GLU A 134 -1.94 -5.29 5.04
CA GLU A 134 -2.18 -6.65 4.56
C GLU A 134 -0.89 -7.48 4.72
N TYR A 135 -0.99 -8.60 5.42
CA TYR A 135 0.14 -9.47 5.70
C TYR A 135 0.18 -10.59 4.66
N VAL A 136 1.21 -10.58 3.81
CA VAL A 136 1.42 -11.62 2.80
C VAL A 136 2.56 -12.51 3.27
N PRO A 137 2.33 -13.83 3.43
CA PRO A 137 3.39 -14.76 3.78
C PRO A 137 4.39 -14.87 2.61
N LEU A 138 5.67 -14.70 2.92
CA LEU A 138 6.76 -15.06 2.04
C LEU A 138 7.31 -16.43 2.43
N PHE A 139 7.31 -17.34 1.47
CA PHE A 139 7.95 -18.63 1.57
C PHE A 139 9.36 -18.53 0.97
N ILE A 140 10.40 -18.73 1.78
CA ILE A 140 11.79 -18.81 1.29
C ILE A 140 12.06 -20.22 0.75
N GLN A 141 11.54 -21.23 1.44
CA GLN A 141 11.50 -22.64 1.05
C GLN A 141 10.20 -23.21 1.61
N ALA A 142 9.39 -23.83 0.76
CA ALA A 142 8.19 -24.52 1.22
C ALA A 142 8.62 -25.82 1.90
N LYS A 143 8.25 -26.01 3.17
CA LYS A 143 8.43 -27.30 3.83
C LYS A 143 7.54 -28.32 3.13
N HIS A 144 8.08 -29.50 2.82
CA HIS A 144 7.27 -30.58 2.28
C HIS A 144 6.23 -30.97 3.34
N TYR A 145 4.95 -30.76 3.03
CA TYR A 145 3.84 -31.17 3.88
C TYR A 145 3.22 -32.43 3.30
N ASP A 146 3.18 -33.49 4.10
CA ASP A 146 2.39 -34.66 3.77
C ASP A 146 0.91 -34.28 3.81
N PRO A 147 0.13 -34.53 2.73
CA PRO A 147 -1.27 -34.19 2.70
C PRO A 147 -2.04 -34.99 3.77
N PHE A 148 -2.88 -34.31 4.54
CA PHE A 148 -3.74 -34.95 5.53
C PHE A 148 -4.65 -35.98 4.85
N LYS A 149 -4.51 -37.26 5.23
CA LYS A 149 -5.39 -38.33 4.75
C LYS A 149 -6.65 -38.36 5.60
N ARG A 150 -7.80 -38.13 4.96
CA ARG A 150 -9.11 -38.32 5.58
C ARG A 150 -9.28 -39.79 5.96
N LYS A 151 -9.45 -40.09 7.25
CA LYS A 151 -9.95 -41.40 7.68
C LYS A 151 -11.45 -41.43 7.45
N THR A 152 -11.89 -42.31 6.55
CA THR A 152 -13.30 -42.69 6.46
C THR A 152 -13.58 -43.62 7.64
N GLN A 153 -14.60 -43.28 8.43
CA GLN A 153 -15.09 -44.10 9.53
C GLN A 153 -16.23 -44.98 9.03
#